data_AF-A0A1A6GH67-F1
#
_entry.id   AF-A0A1A6GH67-F1
#
_cell.length_a   1.000
_cell.length_b   1.000
_cell.length_c   1.000
_cell.angle_alpha   90.00
_cell.angle_beta   90.00
_cell.angle_gamma   90.00
#
_symmetry.space_group_name_H-M   'P 1'
#
loop_
_entity.id
_entity.type
_entity.pdbx_description
1 polymer ?
#
loop_
_entity_poly.entity_id
_entity_poly.type
_entity_poly.pdbx_seq_one_letter_code
_entity_poly.pdbx_strand_id
1 'polypeptide(L)'
;LEVDVLSTEGQVQDFKFPLGIKGAGSSIQLSANTVKQNSRNGLAKLVFIIYRSLGQFLSTENATIKLGADFIGRNSTIAVNSHVISVSINKESSRVYLTDPVLFTLPHID
;
A
#
# COMPACT_ATOMS: atom_id res chain seq x y z
N LEU A 1 4.67 -8.00 9.05
CA LEU A 1 3.81 -8.87 8.22
C LEU A 1 2.53 -9.07 9.03
N GLU A 2 1.39 -8.88 8.41
CA GLU A 2 0.07 -9.19 8.96
C GLU A 2 -0.73 -9.95 7.90
N VAL A 3 -1.44 -10.99 8.32
CA VAL A 3 -2.19 -11.88 7.42
C VAL A 3 -3.56 -12.11 8.03
N ASP A 4 -4.60 -11.72 7.29
CA ASP A 4 -5.98 -11.83 7.74
C ASP A 4 -6.82 -12.64 6.78
N VAL A 5 -7.75 -13.42 7.35
CA VAL A 5 -8.81 -14.09 6.61
C VAL A 5 -10.13 -13.58 7.14
N LEU A 6 -10.85 -12.85 6.30
CA LEU A 6 -12.01 -12.05 6.70
C LEU A 6 -13.27 -12.64 6.13
N SER A 7 -14.31 -12.74 6.97
CA SER A 7 -15.66 -12.91 6.45
C SER A 7 -16.11 -11.65 5.72
N THR A 8 -16.69 -11.85 4.55
CA THR A 8 -17.32 -10.79 3.75
C THR A 8 -18.83 -10.79 3.87
N GLU A 9 -19.38 -11.72 4.66
CA GLU A 9 -20.81 -11.80 4.96
C GLU A 9 -21.21 -10.74 5.97
N GLY A 10 -22.34 -10.09 5.74
CA GLY A 10 -22.88 -9.06 6.64
C GLY A 10 -22.09 -7.75 6.63
N GLN A 11 -21.81 -7.22 7.82
CA GLN A 11 -21.13 -5.94 8.01
C GLN A 11 -19.62 -6.14 8.01
N VAL A 12 -18.92 -5.46 7.10
CA VAL A 12 -17.47 -5.46 6.99
C VAL A 12 -16.99 -4.05 7.29
N GLN A 13 -15.89 -3.92 8.01
CA GLN A 13 -15.27 -2.64 8.34
C GLN A 13 -14.07 -2.38 7.42
N ASP A 14 -13.65 -1.12 7.37
CA ASP A 14 -12.39 -0.76 6.73
C ASP A 14 -11.22 -1.41 7.47
N PHE A 15 -10.24 -1.87 6.70
CA PHE A 15 -9.03 -2.49 7.23
C PHE A 15 -7.89 -1.51 7.20
N LYS A 16 -7.23 -1.31 8.35
CA LYS A 16 -6.07 -0.43 8.46
C LYS A 16 -4.89 -1.19 9.04
N PHE A 17 -3.76 -1.09 8.35
CA PHE A 17 -2.49 -1.67 8.77
C PHE A 17 -1.42 -0.58 8.89
N PRO A 18 -0.58 -0.60 9.94
CA PRO A 18 -0.70 -1.41 11.14
C PRO A 18 -1.83 -0.92 12.06
N LEU A 19 -2.47 -1.84 12.77
CA LEU A 19 -3.48 -1.52 13.79
C LEU A 19 -2.86 -0.66 14.92
N GLY A 20 -3.61 0.35 15.38
CA GLY A 20 -3.30 1.08 16.61
C GLY A 20 -2.23 2.19 16.53
N ILE A 21 -1.54 2.38 15.40
CA ILE A 21 -0.59 3.51 15.27
C ILE A 21 -1.36 4.79 14.91
N LYS A 22 -1.67 5.61 15.93
CA LYS A 22 -2.10 7.00 15.74
C LYS A 22 -0.87 7.91 15.66
N GLY A 23 -0.64 8.49 14.48
CA GLY A 23 0.04 9.80 14.39
C GLY A 23 1.54 9.86 14.05
N ALA A 24 2.25 8.77 13.70
CA ALA A 24 3.68 8.90 13.36
C ALA A 24 4.29 7.85 12.42
N GLY A 25 3.50 6.92 11.86
CA GLY A 25 4.04 5.77 11.13
C GLY A 25 3.41 5.54 9.77
N SER A 26 4.12 4.79 8.92
CA SER A 26 3.58 4.25 7.68
C SER A 26 2.26 3.51 7.92
N SER A 27 1.23 3.82 7.15
CA SER A 27 -0.07 3.15 7.23
C SER A 27 -0.69 2.95 5.85
N ILE A 28 -1.53 1.93 5.74
CA ILE A 28 -2.29 1.57 4.54
C ILE A 28 -3.70 1.13 4.96
N GLN A 29 -4.69 1.47 4.16
CA GLN A 29 -6.09 1.19 4.42
C GLN A 29 -6.80 0.68 3.17
N LEU A 30 -7.61 -0.36 3.35
CA LEU A 30 -8.56 -0.87 2.37
C LEU A 30 -9.98 -0.60 2.86
N SER A 31 -10.85 -0.13 1.97
CA SER A 31 -12.26 0.06 2.30
C SER A 31 -12.97 -1.28 2.46
N ALA A 32 -14.01 -1.31 3.28
CA ALA A 32 -14.92 -2.45 3.40
C ALA A 32 -15.50 -2.86 2.04
N ASN A 33 -15.79 -1.91 1.16
CA ASN A 33 -16.29 -2.18 -0.19
C ASN A 33 -15.25 -2.93 -1.03
N THR A 34 -13.99 -2.51 -1.01
CA THR A 34 -12.90 -3.20 -1.71
C THR A 34 -12.74 -4.63 -1.21
N VAL A 35 -12.84 -4.85 0.10
CA VAL A 35 -12.81 -6.20 0.70
C VAL A 35 -14.00 -7.05 0.23
N LYS A 36 -15.22 -6.49 0.24
CA LYS A 36 -16.44 -7.18 -0.22
C LYS A 36 -16.42 -7.50 -1.71
N GLN A 37 -16.00 -6.56 -2.56
CA GLN A 37 -15.91 -6.73 -4.02
C GLN A 37 -14.92 -7.83 -4.41
N ASN A 38 -13.93 -8.08 -3.56
CA ASN A 38 -12.94 -9.12 -3.75
C ASN A 38 -13.23 -10.38 -2.91
N SER A 39 -14.47 -10.61 -2.50
CA SER A 39 -14.87 -11.84 -1.82
C SER A 39 -14.67 -13.07 -2.71
N ARG A 40 -14.23 -14.17 -2.10
CA ARG A 40 -14.17 -15.51 -2.69
C ARG A 40 -14.76 -16.51 -1.70
N ASN A 41 -15.90 -17.11 -2.06
CA ASN A 41 -16.63 -18.06 -1.22
C ASN A 41 -16.91 -17.49 0.18
N GLY A 42 -17.38 -16.24 0.24
CA GLY A 42 -17.69 -15.56 1.50
C GLY A 42 -16.47 -15.04 2.27
N LEU A 43 -15.25 -15.28 1.79
CA LEU A 43 -14.01 -14.87 2.47
C LEU A 43 -13.12 -13.97 1.61
N ALA A 44 -12.37 -13.08 2.25
CA ALA A 44 -11.28 -12.33 1.63
C ALA A 44 -9.98 -12.56 2.41
N LYS A 45 -8.88 -12.86 1.71
CA LYS A 45 -7.56 -13.07 2.33
C LYS A 45 -6.69 -11.85 2.12
N LEU A 46 -6.22 -11.20 3.16
CA LEU A 46 -5.37 -10.02 3.08
C LEU A 46 -3.96 -10.34 3.59
N VAL A 47 -2.96 -9.74 2.96
CA VAL A 47 -1.57 -9.77 3.42
C VAL A 47 -1.00 -8.36 3.37
N PHE A 48 -0.46 -7.90 4.49
CA PHE A 48 0.15 -6.59 4.62
C PHE A 48 1.61 -6.69 5.06
N ILE A 49 2.49 -5.86 4.47
CA ILE A 49 3.91 -5.83 4.80
C ILE A 49 4.42 -4.39 4.83
N ILE A 50 5.25 -4.07 5.82
CA ILE A 50 6.10 -2.87 5.83
C ILE A 50 7.55 -3.35 5.79
N TYR A 51 8.30 -2.88 4.81
CA TYR A 51 9.74 -3.03 4.73
C TYR A 51 10.40 -1.70 5.10
N ARG A 52 11.15 -1.70 6.20
CA ARG A 52 11.77 -0.47 6.74
C ARG A 52 12.94 0.03 5.89
N SER A 53 13.74 -0.90 5.35
CA SER A 53 15.01 -0.57 4.69
C SER A 53 15.09 -1.10 3.25
N LEU A 54 13.98 -1.53 2.66
CA LEU A 54 13.98 -2.05 1.29
C LEU A 54 14.22 -0.94 0.25
N GLY A 55 13.77 0.30 0.53
CA GLY A 55 13.86 1.42 -0.39
C GLY A 55 15.26 1.69 -0.94
N GLN A 56 16.31 1.50 -0.12
CA GLN A 56 17.71 1.72 -0.54
C GLN A 56 18.20 0.73 -1.62
N PHE A 57 17.50 -0.39 -1.81
CA PHE A 57 17.83 -1.41 -2.80
C PHE A 57 16.92 -1.35 -4.04
N LEU A 58 15.90 -0.49 -4.03
CA LEU A 58 15.00 -0.31 -5.17
C LEU A 58 15.53 0.84 -6.03
N SER A 59 16.10 0.49 -7.18
CA SER A 59 16.60 1.48 -8.13
C SER A 59 15.46 2.38 -8.63
N THR A 60 15.71 3.68 -8.67
CA THR A 60 14.84 4.68 -9.29
C THR A 60 15.27 5.01 -10.73
N GLU A 61 16.21 4.25 -11.29
CA GLU A 61 16.57 4.33 -12.70
C GLU A 61 15.33 4.02 -13.56
N ASN A 62 15.03 4.89 -14.53
CA ASN A 62 13.84 4.80 -15.38
C ASN A 62 12.49 4.90 -14.64
N ALA A 63 12.45 5.40 -13.40
CA ALA A 63 11.20 5.63 -12.70
C ALA A 63 10.33 6.64 -13.47
N THR A 64 9.08 6.28 -13.75
CA THR A 64 8.12 7.17 -14.41
C THR A 64 7.55 8.16 -13.40
N ILE A 65 8.23 9.28 -13.20
CA ILE A 65 7.81 10.36 -12.31
C ILE A 65 7.60 11.66 -13.08
N LYS A 66 6.69 12.51 -12.57
CA LYS A 66 6.53 13.88 -13.06
C LYS A 66 7.25 14.81 -12.09
N LEU A 67 8.43 15.28 -12.47
CA LEU A 67 9.14 16.32 -11.73
C LEU A 67 8.64 17.70 -12.16
N GLY A 68 8.52 18.62 -11.20
CA GLY A 68 8.20 20.02 -11.48
C GLY A 68 9.32 20.70 -12.31
N ALA A 69 8.99 21.84 -12.92
CA ALA A 69 9.93 22.59 -13.76
C ALA A 69 11.25 22.95 -13.04
N ASP A 70 11.21 23.11 -11.71
CA ASP A 70 12.36 23.47 -10.86
C ASP A 70 13.46 22.39 -10.79
N PHE A 71 13.17 21.18 -11.28
CA PHE A 71 14.12 20.06 -11.34
C PHE A 71 14.78 19.92 -12.72
N ILE A 72 14.27 20.62 -13.75
CA ILE A 72 14.81 20.56 -15.11
C ILE A 72 16.14 21.33 -15.13
N GLY A 73 17.24 20.64 -15.47
CA GLY A 73 18.57 21.25 -15.59
C GLY A 73 19.42 21.26 -14.31
N ARG A 74 18.95 20.61 -13.23
CA ARG A 74 19.78 20.33 -12.04
C ARG A 74 20.32 18.90 -12.10
N ASN A 75 21.55 18.69 -11.65
CA ASN A 75 22.09 17.36 -11.36
C ASN A 75 21.43 16.79 -10.10
N SER A 76 20.15 16.47 -10.19
CA SER A 76 19.34 15.93 -9.09
C SER A 76 19.29 14.41 -9.17
N THR A 77 19.51 13.75 -8.04
CA THR A 77 19.23 12.32 -7.90
C THR A 77 17.82 12.12 -7.33
N ILE A 78 17.21 10.99 -7.68
CA ILE A 78 15.91 10.56 -7.15
C ILE A 78 16.18 9.37 -6.24
N ALA A 79 15.43 9.24 -5.15
CA ALA A 79 15.52 8.12 -4.22
C ALA A 79 14.15 7.75 -3.65
N VAL A 80 14.01 6.53 -3.14
CA VAL A 80 12.84 6.12 -2.35
C VAL A 80 12.96 6.72 -0.94
N ASN A 81 12.24 7.81 -0.69
CA ASN A 81 12.27 8.51 0.60
C ASN A 81 11.12 8.10 1.54
N SER A 82 10.86 6.81 1.67
CA SER A 82 9.87 6.26 2.61
C SER A 82 10.09 4.77 2.84
N HIS A 83 9.46 4.22 3.88
CA HIS A 83 9.33 2.77 3.98
C HIS A 83 8.48 2.23 2.83
N VAL A 84 8.78 1.01 2.38
CA VAL A 84 7.95 0.35 1.36
C VAL A 84 6.80 -0.37 2.08
N ILE A 85 5.57 -0.03 1.75
CA ILE A 85 4.36 -0.68 2.26
C ILE A 85 3.65 -1.42 1.13
N SER A 86 3.11 -2.60 1.42
CA SER A 86 2.37 -3.39 0.45
C SER A 86 1.13 -4.01 1.07
N VAL A 87 0.09 -4.14 0.25
CA VAL A 87 -1.10 -4.96 0.52
C VAL A 87 -1.39 -5.85 -0.68
N SER A 88 -1.80 -7.09 -0.43
CA SER A 88 -2.36 -7.97 -1.45
C SER A 88 -3.66 -8.60 -0.96
N ILE A 89 -4.62 -8.78 -1.87
CA ILE A 89 -5.92 -9.39 -1.60
C ILE A 89 -6.10 -10.64 -2.45
N ASN A 90 -6.39 -11.76 -1.77
CA ASN A 90 -6.47 -13.10 -2.31
C ASN A 90 -5.20 -13.59 -3.01
N LYS A 91 -5.13 -14.91 -3.25
CA LYS A 91 -4.06 -15.52 -4.03
C LYS A 91 -4.54 -15.65 -5.46
N GLU A 92 -4.21 -14.68 -6.30
CA GLU A 92 -4.28 -14.88 -7.74
C GLU A 92 -3.29 -13.94 -8.44
N SER A 93 -2.68 -14.40 -9.52
CA SER A 93 -1.72 -13.64 -10.32
C SER A 93 -2.35 -12.49 -11.13
N SER A 94 -3.58 -12.08 -10.79
CA SER A 94 -4.35 -11.09 -11.53
C SER A 94 -4.21 -9.72 -10.89
N ARG A 95 -3.88 -8.73 -11.72
CA ARG A 95 -4.05 -7.32 -11.35
C ARG A 95 -5.54 -7.08 -11.18
N VAL A 96 -5.94 -6.64 -10.00
CA VAL A 96 -7.32 -6.28 -9.70
C VAL A 96 -7.49 -4.78 -9.87
N TYR A 97 -8.57 -4.37 -10.54
CA TYR A 97 -9.01 -2.99 -10.54
C TYR A 97 -9.85 -2.71 -9.28
N LEU A 98 -9.51 -1.66 -8.55
CA LEU A 98 -10.23 -1.28 -7.33
C LEU A 98 -11.14 -0.09 -7.60
N THR A 99 -12.42 -0.23 -7.25
CA THR A 99 -13.39 0.87 -7.31
C THR A 99 -13.03 1.95 -6.29
N ASP A 100 -12.77 1.53 -5.05
CA ASP A 100 -12.26 2.40 -3.99
C ASP A 100 -10.74 2.23 -3.91
N PRO A 101 -9.95 3.32 -4.03
CA PRO A 101 -8.50 3.23 -4.03
C PRO A 101 -7.97 2.78 -2.66
N VAL A 102 -6.79 2.17 -2.67
CA VAL A 102 -6.02 1.94 -1.45
C VAL A 102 -5.49 3.28 -0.93
N LEU A 103 -5.77 3.60 0.33
CA LEU A 103 -5.26 4.82 0.96
C LEU A 103 -4.00 4.48 1.75
N PHE A 104 -2.91 5.21 1.56
CA PHE A 104 -1.69 5.02 2.35
C PHE A 104 -1.08 6.35 2.75
N THR A 105 -0.35 6.34 3.86
CA THR A 105 0.40 7.49 4.38
C THR A 105 1.77 7.02 4.79
N LEU A 106 2.81 7.66 4.27
CA LEU A 106 4.20 7.29 4.52
C LEU A 106 4.98 8.54 4.96
N PRO A 107 5.60 8.54 6.15
CA PRO A 107 6.53 9.61 6.51
C PRO A 107 7.79 9.53 5.64
N HIS A 108 8.38 10.68 5.37
CA HIS A 108 9.74 10.74 4.82
C HIS A 108 10.73 10.17 5.85
N ILE A 109 11.83 9.58 5.39
CA ILE A 109 12.85 8.98 6.28
C ILE A 109 13.91 10.02 6.70
N ASP A 110 13.90 11.19 6.06
CA ASP A 110 14.78 12.33 6.32
C ASP A 110 14.17 13.37 7.27
#